data_AF-A0A2H9PZN8-F1
#
_entry.id   AF-A0A2H9PZN8-F1
#
_cell.length_a   1.000
_cell.length_b   1.000
_cell.length_c   1.000
_cell.angle_alpha   90.00
_cell.angle_beta   90.00
_cell.angle_gamma   90.00
#
_symmetry.space_group_name_H-M   'P 1'
#
loop_
_entity.id
_entity.type
_entity.pdbx_description
1 polymer ?
#
loop_
_entity_poly.entity_id
_entity_poly.type
_entity_poly.pdbx_seq_one_letter_code
_entity_poly.pdbx_strand_id
1 'polypeptide(L)'
;MNKKAQNLNVTTIIIVILAILVLVILALSFTGGMTELWKKIVGTKQITFDQSDINLAIQKCQMYCEQSDYGSYCRFTAEPLKEEGKEIGPRCWEVAKLYDKKAYCYDGDTKINEEWCKKPENGYLQ
;
A
#
# COMPACT_ATOMS: atom_id res chain seq x y z
N MET A 1 70.01 1.24 -9.61
CA MET A 1 68.58 1.60 -9.72
C MET A 1 67.79 0.38 -10.15
N ASN A 2 66.88 -0.05 -9.30
CA ASN A 2 66.24 -1.37 -9.31
C ASN A 2 65.04 -1.37 -10.26
N LYS A 3 65.19 -1.85 -11.49
CA LYS A 3 64.07 -2.08 -12.41
C LYS A 3 63.48 -3.47 -12.15
N LYS A 4 62.61 -3.59 -11.15
CA LYS A 4 61.69 -4.73 -11.05
C LYS A 4 60.47 -4.47 -11.93
N ALA A 5 60.66 -4.54 -13.25
CA ALA A 5 59.54 -4.84 -14.13
C ALA A 5 59.23 -6.33 -13.90
N GLN A 6 58.39 -6.62 -12.90
CA GLN A 6 57.82 -7.94 -12.75
C GLN A 6 57.12 -8.27 -14.07
N ASN A 7 57.59 -9.30 -14.77
CA ASN A 7 56.85 -9.92 -15.86
C ASN A 7 55.55 -10.45 -15.27
N LEU A 8 54.54 -9.59 -15.20
CA LEU A 8 53.19 -9.98 -14.85
C LEU A 8 52.76 -10.96 -15.93
N ASN A 9 52.58 -12.21 -15.51
CA ASN A 9 52.12 -13.27 -16.39
C ASN A 9 50.79 -12.82 -17.00
N VAL A 10 50.67 -12.90 -18.32
CA VAL A 10 49.47 -12.47 -19.06
C VAL A 10 48.21 -13.12 -18.48
N THR A 11 48.33 -14.38 -18.01
CA THR A 11 47.29 -15.11 -17.30
C THR A 11 46.79 -14.38 -16.05
N THR A 12 47.69 -13.78 -15.26
CA THR A 12 47.34 -13.03 -14.05
C THR A 12 46.54 -11.78 -14.39
N ILE A 13 46.90 -11.08 -15.48
CA ILE A 13 46.18 -9.89 -15.95
C ILE A 13 44.74 -10.26 -16.34
N ILE A 14 44.56 -11.37 -17.05
CA ILE A 14 43.24 -11.87 -17.47
C ILE A 14 42.36 -12.20 -16.25
N ILE A 15 42.90 -12.87 -15.24
CA ILE A 15 42.18 -13.24 -14.01
C ILE A 15 41.72 -11.98 -13.26
N VAL A 16 42.58 -10.96 -13.16
CA VAL A 16 42.24 -9.70 -12.48
C VAL A 16 41.10 -8.97 -13.21
N ILE A 17 41.13 -8.93 -14.54
CA ILE A 17 40.06 -8.29 -15.33
C ILE A 17 38.73 -9.04 -15.15
N LEU A 18 38.74 -10.37 -15.18
CA LEU A 18 37.55 -11.20 -14.93
C LEU A 18 36.98 -10.97 -13.52
N ALA A 19 37.83 -10.90 -12.50
CA ALA A 19 37.41 -10.65 -11.13
C ALA A 19 36.74 -9.27 -10.98
N ILE A 20 37.30 -8.23 -11.63
CA ILE A 20 36.72 -6.88 -11.63
C ILE A 20 35.37 -6.87 -12.35
N LEU A 21 35.24 -7.55 -13.50
CA LEU A 21 33.97 -7.63 -14.24
C LEU A 21 32.86 -8.30 -13.41
N VAL A 22 33.18 -9.40 -12.72
CA VAL A 22 32.22 -10.07 -11.84
C VAL A 22 31.80 -9.15 -10.69
N LEU A 23 32.74 -8.42 -10.07
CA LEU A 23 32.44 -7.46 -9.02
C LEU A 23 31.50 -6.34 -9.50
N VAL A 24 31.69 -5.82 -10.71
CA VAL A 24 30.81 -4.78 -11.28
C VAL A 24 29.41 -5.34 -11.54
N ILE A 25 29.29 -6.55 -12.09
CA ILE A 25 27.98 -7.19 -12.34
C ILE A 25 27.22 -7.42 -11.03
N LEU A 26 27.92 -7.89 -9.99
CA LEU A 26 27.34 -8.06 -8.66
C LEU A 26 26.90 -6.72 -8.08
N ALA A 27 27.74 -5.70 -8.14
CA ALA A 27 27.41 -4.37 -7.66
C ALA A 27 26.16 -3.81 -8.36
N LEU A 28 26.09 -3.88 -9.69
CA LEU A 28 24.92 -3.44 -10.47
C LEU A 28 23.65 -4.26 -10.16
N SER A 29 23.80 -5.57 -9.92
CA SER A 29 22.68 -6.43 -9.52
C SER A 29 22.13 -6.06 -8.14
N PHE A 30 23.02 -5.75 -7.19
CA PHE A 30 22.63 -5.29 -5.85
C PHE A 30 22.09 -3.86 -5.85
N THR A 31 22.61 -2.94 -6.68
CA THR A 31 22.13 -1.55 -6.72
C THR A 31 20.89 -1.34 -7.56
N GLY A 32 20.69 -2.11 -8.64
CA GLY A 32 19.56 -1.95 -9.56
C GLY A 32 18.42 -2.95 -9.36
N GLY A 33 18.72 -4.20 -9.01
CA GLY A 33 17.73 -5.27 -8.88
C GLY A 33 17.10 -5.34 -7.49
N MET A 34 17.87 -5.03 -6.43
CA MET A 34 17.36 -5.16 -5.07
C MET A 34 16.28 -4.12 -4.78
N THR A 35 16.35 -2.88 -5.27
CA THR A 35 15.27 -1.90 -5.05
C THR A 35 13.92 -2.34 -5.64
N GLU A 36 13.90 -2.94 -6.83
CA GLU A 36 12.67 -3.48 -7.43
C GLU A 36 12.21 -4.78 -6.75
N LEU A 37 13.13 -5.64 -6.32
CA LEU A 37 12.78 -6.83 -5.54
C LEU A 37 12.31 -6.48 -4.12
N TRP A 38 12.90 -5.48 -3.46
CA TRP A 38 12.43 -4.93 -2.20
C TRP A 38 11.10 -4.19 -2.39
N LYS A 39 10.84 -3.53 -3.52
CA LYS A 39 9.48 -3.08 -3.86
C LYS A 39 8.52 -4.25 -4.12
N LYS A 40 8.98 -5.39 -4.62
CA LYS A 40 8.11 -6.56 -4.81
C LYS A 40 7.86 -7.32 -3.50
N ILE A 41 8.84 -7.33 -2.60
CA ILE A 41 8.83 -8.01 -1.28
C ILE A 41 8.19 -7.11 -0.20
N VAL A 42 8.38 -5.79 -0.26
CA VAL A 42 7.93 -4.79 0.74
C VAL A 42 6.92 -3.79 0.17
N GLY A 43 6.90 -3.57 -1.15
CA GLY A 43 6.14 -2.50 -1.82
C GLY A 43 4.96 -2.96 -2.69
N THR A 44 4.46 -4.18 -2.49
CA THR A 44 3.04 -4.48 -2.76
C THR A 44 2.40 -4.97 -1.48
N LYS A 45 2.47 -4.15 -0.43
CA LYS A 45 1.39 -4.13 0.56
C LYS A 45 0.15 -3.55 -0.15
N GLN A 46 -0.44 -4.34 -1.04
CA GLN A 46 -1.88 -4.26 -1.21
C GLN A 46 -2.43 -4.29 0.20
N ILE A 47 -3.26 -3.32 0.54
CA ILE A 47 -4.07 -3.43 1.73
C ILE A 47 -4.92 -4.68 1.48
N THR A 48 -4.41 -5.82 1.94
CA THR A 48 -5.07 -7.10 1.76
C THR A 48 -6.14 -7.11 2.83
N PHE A 49 -7.24 -6.46 2.53
CA PHE A 49 -8.45 -6.72 3.27
C PHE A 49 -8.80 -8.19 3.03
N ASP A 50 -8.90 -8.96 4.11
CA ASP A 50 -9.53 -10.26 4.00
C ASP A 50 -10.98 -10.02 3.53
N GLN A 51 -11.51 -10.88 2.66
CA GLN A 51 -12.90 -10.74 2.20
C GLN A 51 -13.88 -10.77 3.38
N SER A 52 -13.50 -11.46 4.46
CA SER A 52 -14.25 -11.49 5.72
C SER A 52 -14.34 -10.10 6.38
N ASP A 53 -13.24 -9.35 6.43
CA ASP A 53 -13.19 -8.00 7.00
C ASP A 53 -13.97 -6.99 6.15
N ILE A 54 -13.91 -7.12 4.82
CA ILE A 54 -14.71 -6.28 3.90
C ILE A 54 -16.19 -6.53 4.13
N ASN A 55 -16.60 -7.80 4.20
CA ASN A 55 -18.00 -8.15 4.43
C ASN A 55 -18.49 -7.64 5.78
N LEU A 56 -17.66 -7.71 6.82
CA LEU A 56 -17.97 -7.15 8.14
C LEU A 56 -18.12 -5.62 8.09
N ALA A 57 -17.24 -4.93 7.36
CA ALA A 57 -17.32 -3.50 7.14
C ALA A 57 -18.61 -3.12 6.38
N ILE A 58 -18.96 -3.86 5.33
CA ILE A 58 -20.21 -3.66 4.57
C ILE A 58 -21.42 -3.84 5.51
N GLN A 59 -21.46 -4.91 6.30
CA GLN A 59 -22.57 -5.17 7.22
C GLN A 59 -22.72 -4.07 8.27
N LYS A 60 -21.61 -3.57 8.83
CA LYS A 60 -21.64 -2.44 9.78
C LYS A 60 -22.15 -1.17 9.13
N CYS A 61 -21.67 -0.85 7.92
CA CYS A 61 -22.14 0.33 7.18
C CYS A 61 -23.63 0.23 6.82
N GLN A 62 -24.12 -0.95 6.45
CA GLN A 62 -25.54 -1.20 6.21
C GLN A 62 -26.36 -1.05 7.50
N MET A 63 -25.88 -1.60 8.62
CA MET A 63 -26.54 -1.47 9.91
C MET A 63 -26.69 -0.01 10.36
N TYR A 64 -25.65 0.83 10.20
CA TYR A 64 -25.77 2.27 10.49
C TYR A 64 -26.77 2.96 9.58
N CYS A 65 -26.80 2.55 8.31
CA CYS A 65 -27.76 3.09 7.35
C CYS A 65 -29.20 2.72 7.70
N GLU A 66 -29.47 1.46 8.03
CA GLU A 66 -30.81 0.98 8.43
C GLU A 66 -31.31 1.65 9.72
N GLN A 67 -30.39 1.99 10.64
CA GLN A 67 -30.71 2.73 11.85
C GLN A 67 -30.85 4.25 11.64
N SER A 68 -30.67 4.74 10.41
CA SER A 68 -30.59 6.18 10.09
C SER A 68 -29.53 6.93 10.93
N ASP A 69 -28.51 6.22 11.42
CA ASP A 69 -27.39 6.79 12.16
C ASP A 69 -26.28 7.18 11.18
N TYR A 70 -26.55 8.25 10.45
CA TYR A 70 -25.64 8.77 9.43
C TYR A 70 -24.34 9.31 10.03
N GLY A 71 -24.35 9.70 11.31
CA GLY A 71 -23.14 10.14 12.00
C GLY A 71 -22.15 9.01 12.21
N SER A 72 -22.64 7.86 12.67
CA SER A 72 -21.82 6.66 12.77
C SER A 72 -21.41 6.14 11.39
N TYR A 73 -22.28 6.20 10.37
CA TYR A 73 -21.91 5.88 8.99
C TYR A 73 -20.74 6.75 8.48
N CYS A 74 -20.78 8.05 8.75
CA CYS A 74 -19.77 9.00 8.28
C CYS A 74 -18.44 8.92 9.05
N ARG A 75 -18.46 8.49 10.31
CA ARG A 75 -17.25 8.37 11.16
C ARG A 75 -16.64 6.98 11.13
N PHE A 76 -17.43 5.96 10.77
CA PHE A 76 -16.95 4.60 10.71
C PHE A 76 -15.83 4.45 9.69
N THR A 77 -14.72 3.89 10.18
CA THR A 77 -13.52 3.59 9.40
C THR A 77 -13.27 2.10 9.60
N ALA A 78 -13.27 1.33 8.52
CA ALA A 78 -13.06 -0.12 8.62
C ALA A 78 -11.61 -0.38 9.00
N GLU A 79 -11.34 -0.89 10.21
CA GLU A 79 -9.97 -1.18 10.66
C GLU A 79 -9.23 -2.03 9.61
N PRO A 80 -8.14 -1.54 8.99
CA PRO A 80 -7.29 -2.41 8.19
C PRO A 80 -6.56 -3.35 9.14
N LEU A 81 -6.40 -4.63 8.77
CA LEU A 81 -5.52 -5.55 9.51
C LEU A 81 -4.09 -4.98 9.54
N LYS A 82 -3.75 -4.37 10.69
CA LYS A 82 -2.43 -4.01 11.21
C LYS A 82 -1.43 -3.47 10.19
N GLU A 83 -1.37 -2.15 10.08
CA GLU A 83 -0.08 -1.46 9.90
C GLU A 83 0.23 -0.62 11.13
N GLU A 84 1.45 -0.80 11.65
CA GLU A 84 2.02 0.04 12.70
C GLU A 84 1.95 1.51 12.29
N GLY A 85 1.05 2.27 12.94
CA GLY A 85 1.19 3.71 13.08
C GLY A 85 0.37 4.60 12.15
N LYS A 86 -0.49 4.08 11.27
CA LYS A 86 -1.52 4.89 10.58
C LYS A 86 -2.73 4.05 10.17
N GLU A 87 -3.74 4.04 11.05
CA GLU A 87 -5.06 3.48 10.78
C GLU A 87 -5.83 4.39 9.82
N ILE A 88 -5.71 4.14 8.51
CA ILE A 88 -6.61 4.76 7.53
C ILE A 88 -7.31 3.64 6.79
N GLY A 89 -8.29 3.06 7.46
CA GLY A 89 -9.26 2.17 6.84
C GLY A 89 -10.15 2.91 5.84
N PRO A 90 -10.76 2.20 4.86
CA PRO A 90 -11.77 2.80 4.02
C PRO A 90 -12.99 3.11 4.87
N ARG A 91 -13.53 4.30 4.68
CA ARG A 91 -14.79 4.73 5.29
C ARG A 91 -15.97 4.10 4.54
N CYS A 92 -17.17 4.15 5.12
CA CYS A 92 -18.34 3.47 4.55
C CYS A 92 -18.63 3.84 3.08
N TRP A 93 -18.46 5.10 2.68
CA TRP A 93 -18.65 5.52 1.29
C TRP A 93 -17.51 5.09 0.36
N GLU A 94 -16.33 4.78 0.88
CA GLU A 94 -15.18 4.27 0.13
C GLU A 94 -15.33 2.76 -0.07
N VAL A 95 -15.78 2.03 0.95
CA VAL A 95 -16.16 0.61 0.84
C VAL A 95 -17.23 0.44 -0.23
N ALA A 96 -18.25 1.31 -0.26
CA ALA A 96 -19.30 1.30 -1.27
C ALA A 96 -18.81 1.63 -2.70
N LYS A 97 -17.72 2.38 -2.85
CA LYS A 97 -17.09 2.65 -4.15
C LYS A 97 -16.27 1.45 -4.63
N LEU A 98 -15.59 0.77 -3.71
CA LEU A 98 -14.62 -0.27 -4.02
C LEU A 98 -15.24 -1.66 -4.20
N TYR A 99 -16.26 -2.01 -3.41
CA TYR A 99 -16.64 -3.43 -3.24
C TYR A 99 -18.08 -3.80 -3.60
N ASP A 100 -19.06 -2.91 -3.47
CA ASP A 100 -20.39 -3.12 -4.03
C ASP A 100 -21.27 -1.88 -3.86
N LYS A 101 -22.19 -1.63 -4.80
CA LYS A 101 -23.21 -0.56 -4.70
C LYS A 101 -24.18 -0.76 -3.52
N LYS A 102 -24.13 -1.92 -2.84
CA LYS A 102 -25.00 -2.28 -1.72
C LYS A 102 -24.64 -1.62 -0.38
N ALA A 103 -23.47 -1.00 -0.26
CA ALA A 103 -23.07 -0.27 0.94
C ALA A 103 -23.38 1.24 0.86
N TYR A 104 -24.00 1.72 -0.23
CA TYR A 104 -24.44 3.11 -0.31
C TYR A 104 -25.65 3.34 0.59
N CYS A 105 -25.52 4.32 1.47
CA CYS A 105 -26.63 4.81 2.25
C CYS A 105 -27.32 5.97 1.55
N TYR A 106 -28.64 6.06 1.73
CA TYR A 106 -29.47 7.13 1.20
C TYR A 106 -30.28 7.75 2.33
N ASP A 107 -30.36 9.08 2.32
CA ASP A 107 -31.27 9.89 3.12
C ASP A 107 -32.35 10.44 2.15
N GLY A 108 -33.51 9.77 2.13
CA GLY A 108 -34.50 9.94 1.07
C GLY A 108 -33.92 9.61 -0.31
N ASP A 109 -33.91 10.59 -1.22
CA ASP A 109 -33.31 10.47 -2.56
C ASP A 109 -31.82 10.88 -2.59
N THR A 110 -31.28 11.34 -1.47
CA THR A 110 -29.92 11.87 -1.40
C THR A 110 -28.93 10.78 -1.04
N LYS A 111 -27.96 10.53 -1.91
CA LYS A 111 -26.87 9.61 -1.65
C LYS A 111 -25.90 10.18 -0.61
N ILE A 112 -25.65 9.42 0.45
CA ILE A 112 -24.67 9.78 1.47
C ILE A 112 -23.28 9.46 0.96
N ASN A 113 -22.54 10.52 0.61
CA ASN A 113 -21.18 10.47 0.11
C ASN A 113 -20.25 11.31 1.01
N GLU A 114 -18.97 11.39 0.65
CA GLU A 114 -18.00 12.20 1.38
C GLU A 114 -18.43 13.65 1.56
N GLU A 115 -19.01 14.26 0.53
CA GLU A 115 -19.46 15.65 0.56
C GLU A 115 -20.62 15.83 1.54
N TRP A 116 -21.59 14.91 1.55
CA TRP A 116 -22.69 14.87 2.50
C TRP A 116 -22.18 14.79 3.94
N CYS A 117 -21.19 13.92 4.19
CA CYS A 117 -20.58 13.76 5.52
C CYS A 117 -19.76 14.98 5.98
N LYS A 118 -19.22 15.76 5.05
CA LYS A 118 -18.44 16.97 5.32
C LYS A 118 -19.28 18.24 5.45
N LYS A 119 -20.58 18.18 5.14
CA LYS A 119 -21.42 19.37 5.23
C LYS A 119 -21.48 19.88 6.67
N PRO A 120 -21.32 21.20 6.88
CA PRO A 120 -21.33 21.78 8.22
C PRO A 120 -22.70 21.65 8.92
N GLU A 121 -23.78 21.55 8.15
CA GLU A 121 -25.15 21.23 8.64
C GLU A 121 -25.25 19.83 9.27
N ASN A 122 -24.39 18.89 8.86
CA ASN A 122 -24.39 17.50 9.31
C ASN A 122 -23.32 17.23 10.39
N GLY A 123 -22.21 17.98 10.41
CA GLY A 123 -21.26 18.03 11.54
C GLY A 123 -20.54 16.71 11.88
N TYR A 124 -20.53 15.73 10.98
CA TYR A 124 -20.01 14.40 11.28
C TYR A 124 -18.50 14.25 11.13
N LEU A 125 -17.87 15.09 10.30
CA LEU A 125 -16.44 15.14 10.07
C LEU A 125 -15.96 16.58 10.32
N GLN A 126 -15.51 16.86 11.55
CA GLN A 126 -14.78 18.09 11.88
C GLN A 126 -13.28 17.81 11.89
#